data_AF-A0A4R0WX00-F1
#
_entry.id   AF-A0A4R0WX00-F1
#
_cell.length_a   1.000
_cell.length_b   1.000
_cell.length_c   1.000
_cell.angle_alpha   90.00
_cell.angle_beta   90.00
_cell.angle_gamma   90.00
#
_symmetry.space_group_name_H-M   'P 1'
#
loop_
_entity.id
_entity.type
_entity.pdbx_description
1 polymer ?
#
loop_
_entity_poly.entity_id
_entity_poly.type
_entity_poly.pdbx_seq_one_letter_code
_entity_poly.pdbx_strand_id
1 'polypeptide(L)'
;MTLPTVKVAAAHAASVYMNAPATSQKALSLIEEASRNGAELISFPESFIPGFPVWAALWAPIYNHEWFKRMAGNSIHVDGPEIAQVRAAAKRCSVFVSMGFSEA
;
A
#
# COMPACT_ATOMS: atom_id res chain seq x y z
N MET A 1 -11.86 29.36 17.38
CA MET A 1 -11.64 27.91 17.59
C MET A 1 -10.30 27.56 16.98
N THR A 2 -9.39 26.98 17.74
CA THR A 2 -8.12 26.45 17.23
C THR A 2 -8.35 25.02 16.75
N LEU A 3 -7.94 24.72 15.52
CA LEU A 3 -7.97 23.36 14.98
C LEU A 3 -6.84 22.51 15.62
N PRO A 4 -7.01 21.19 15.75
CA PRO A 4 -5.95 20.31 16.24
C PRO A 4 -4.74 20.31 15.30
N THR A 5 -3.53 20.29 15.87
CA THR A 5 -2.29 20.04 15.13
C THR A 5 -2.09 18.54 15.03
N VAL A 6 -1.86 18.02 13.82
CA VAL A 6 -1.62 16.60 13.57
C VAL A 6 -0.25 16.34 12.97
N LYS A 7 0.39 15.23 13.33
CA LYS A 7 1.63 14.78 12.67
C LYS A 7 1.32 13.72 11.63
N VAL A 8 1.80 13.90 10.41
CA VAL A 8 1.52 12.99 9.29
C VAL A 8 2.81 12.48 8.65
N ALA A 9 2.75 11.27 8.07
CA ALA A 9 3.82 10.65 7.31
C ALA A 9 3.38 10.41 5.87
N ALA A 10 4.26 10.72 4.91
CA ALA A 10 4.09 10.35 3.51
C ALA A 10 5.13 9.27 3.17
N ALA A 11 4.67 8.07 2.83
CA ALA A 11 5.56 6.97 2.51
C ALA A 11 6.12 7.12 1.09
N HIS A 12 7.39 7.50 0.97
CA HIS A 12 8.12 7.39 -0.29
C HIS A 12 8.82 6.03 -0.33
N ALA A 13 8.10 5.00 -0.78
CA ALA A 13 8.61 3.63 -0.82
C ALA A 13 8.17 2.91 -2.10
N ALA A 14 9.05 2.10 -2.67
CA ALA A 14 8.69 1.17 -3.73
C ALA A 14 8.02 -0.09 -3.16
N SER A 15 7.07 -0.66 -3.90
CA SER A 15 6.48 -1.98 -3.61
C SER A 15 7.52 -3.09 -3.76
N VAL A 16 7.25 -4.27 -3.18
CA VAL A 16 7.90 -5.50 -3.65
C VAL A 16 7.17 -5.89 -4.93
N TYR A 17 7.70 -5.44 -6.05
CA TYR A 17 6.95 -5.30 -7.29
C TYR A 17 6.24 -6.59 -7.73
N MET A 18 4.92 -6.50 -7.92
CA MET A 18 4.08 -7.62 -8.34
C MET A 18 4.19 -8.82 -7.38
N ASN A 19 4.23 -8.53 -6.08
CA ASN A 19 4.14 -9.46 -4.95
C ASN A 19 3.32 -8.80 -3.82
N ALA A 20 2.03 -9.12 -3.75
CA ALA A 20 1.14 -8.54 -2.75
C ALA A 20 1.52 -8.90 -1.30
N PRO A 21 1.74 -10.17 -0.94
CA PRO A 21 2.09 -10.53 0.44
C PRO A 21 3.35 -9.82 0.94
N ALA A 22 4.42 -9.78 0.14
CA ALA A 22 5.66 -9.13 0.53
C ALA A 22 5.52 -7.60 0.62
N THR A 23 4.72 -7.00 -0.27
CA THR A 23 4.44 -5.56 -0.20
C THR A 23 3.59 -5.20 1.01
N SER A 24 2.60 -6.03 1.36
CA SER A 24 1.82 -5.88 2.58
C SER A 24 2.69 -5.94 3.82
N GLN A 25 3.60 -6.91 3.93
CA GLN A 25 4.56 -6.96 5.04
C GLN A 25 5.41 -5.69 5.13
N LYS A 26 5.89 -5.18 3.99
CA LYS A 26 6.61 -3.89 3.95
C LYS A 26 5.74 -2.73 4.43
N ALA A 27 4.45 -2.69 4.06
CA ALA A 27 3.51 -1.68 4.54
C ALA A 27 3.35 -1.72 6.07
N LEU A 28 3.26 -2.92 6.67
CA LEU A 28 3.16 -3.07 8.13
C LEU A 28 4.37 -2.45 8.84
N SER A 29 5.58 -2.74 8.36
CA SER A 29 6.81 -2.15 8.94
C SER A 29 6.84 -0.63 8.85
N LEU A 30 6.35 -0.06 7.74
CA LEU A 30 6.28 1.40 7.53
C LEU A 30 5.21 2.06 8.42
N ILE A 31 4.07 1.39 8.65
CA ILE A 31 3.04 1.86 9.60
C ILE A 31 3.62 1.92 11.02
N GLU A 32 4.33 0.86 11.43
CA GLU A 32 4.98 0.80 12.74
C GLU A 32 6.07 1.87 12.88
N GLU A 33 6.86 2.11 11.84
CA GLU A 33 7.86 3.17 11.82
C GLU A 33 7.25 4.57 11.94
N ALA A 34 6.18 4.85 11.18
CA ALA A 34 5.48 6.13 11.27
C ALA A 34 4.91 6.38 12.66
N SER A 35 4.32 5.34 13.27
CA SER A 35 3.82 5.37 14.64
C SER A 35 4.93 5.62 15.66
N ARG A 36 6.09 4.94 15.55
CA ARG A 36 7.26 5.22 16.42
C ARG A 36 7.77 6.66 16.30
N ASN A 37 7.61 7.27 15.13
CA ASN A 37 7.93 8.68 14.89
C ASN A 37 6.80 9.64 15.31
N GLY A 38 5.70 9.14 15.87
CA GLY A 38 4.58 9.93 16.38
C GLY A 38 3.61 10.44 15.32
N ALA A 39 3.58 9.84 14.12
CA ALA A 39 2.57 10.16 13.11
C ALA A 39 1.21 9.59 13.52
N GLU A 40 0.15 10.36 13.30
CA GLU A 40 -1.26 9.98 13.48
C GLU A 40 -1.90 9.51 12.18
N LEU A 41 -1.30 9.84 11.04
CA LEU A 41 -1.69 9.38 9.71
C LEU A 41 -0.47 9.04 8.87
N ILE A 42 -0.55 7.95 8.10
CA ILE A 42 0.39 7.60 7.02
C ILE A 42 -0.33 7.43 5.69
N SER A 43 0.18 8.05 4.63
CA SER A 43 -0.29 7.84 3.25
C SER A 43 0.72 7.07 2.42
N PHE A 44 0.25 6.06 1.71
CA PHE A 44 1.02 5.25 0.78
C PHE A 44 0.87 5.73 -0.68
N PRO A 45 1.80 5.36 -1.58
CA PRO A 45 1.68 5.63 -3.01
C PRO A 45 0.45 5.00 -3.66
N GLU A 46 0.13 5.49 -4.87
CA GLU A 46 -0.90 4.90 -5.72
C GLU A 46 -0.60 3.44 -6.04
N SER A 47 -1.62 2.59 -5.95
CA SER A 47 -1.54 1.15 -6.24
C SER A 47 -0.31 0.49 -5.60
N PHE A 48 0.01 0.87 -4.36
CA PHE A 48 1.18 0.37 -3.65
C PHE A 48 1.16 -1.16 -3.56
N ILE A 49 0.00 -1.77 -3.28
CA ILE A 49 -0.16 -3.24 -3.30
C ILE A 49 -0.87 -3.68 -4.59
N PRO A 50 -0.24 -4.48 -5.49
CA PRO A 50 1.12 -5.02 -5.43
C PRO A 50 2.20 -4.14 -6.09
N GLY A 51 1.81 -2.97 -6.62
CA GLY A 51 2.69 -2.03 -7.29
C GLY A 51 2.02 -1.44 -8.54
N PHE A 52 2.24 -0.15 -8.75
CA PHE A 52 1.70 0.59 -9.90
C PHE A 52 2.15 -0.04 -11.23
N PRO A 53 1.24 -0.27 -12.20
CA PRO A 53 1.54 -0.97 -13.45
C PRO A 53 2.31 -0.09 -14.45
N VAL A 54 3.54 0.30 -14.11
CA VAL A 54 4.37 1.19 -14.93
C VAL A 54 4.65 0.60 -16.32
N TRP A 55 4.66 -0.73 -16.45
CA TRP A 55 4.82 -1.44 -17.72
C TRP A 55 3.75 -1.05 -18.76
N ALA A 56 2.56 -0.64 -18.32
CA ALA A 56 1.48 -0.24 -19.23
C ALA A 56 1.80 1.04 -20.00
N ALA A 57 2.62 1.91 -19.41
CA ALA A 57 3.08 3.16 -20.02
C ALA A 57 4.39 2.98 -20.81
N LEU A 58 5.19 1.97 -20.47
CA LEU A 58 6.55 1.80 -21.00
C LEU A 58 6.66 0.82 -22.17
N TRP A 59 5.75 -0.14 -22.30
CA TRP A 59 5.82 -1.18 -23.32
C TRP A 59 4.61 -1.22 -24.23
N ALA A 60 4.83 -1.66 -25.47
CA ALA A 60 3.75 -1.87 -26.42
C ALA A 60 2.73 -2.89 -25.87
N PRO A 61 1.42 -2.65 -26.04
CA PRO A 61 0.38 -3.49 -25.43
C PRO A 61 0.52 -4.99 -25.69
N ILE A 62 1.07 -5.40 -26.84
CA ILE A 62 1.30 -6.81 -27.21
C ILE A 62 2.25 -7.55 -26.25
N TYR A 63 3.11 -6.84 -25.51
CA TYR A 63 4.05 -7.42 -24.55
C TYR A 63 3.53 -7.43 -23.10
N ASN A 64 2.33 -6.89 -22.85
CA ASN A 64 1.84 -6.66 -21.49
C ASN A 64 0.97 -7.80 -20.93
N HIS A 65 0.62 -8.81 -21.73
CA HIS A 65 -0.37 -9.81 -21.34
C HIS A 65 0.02 -10.60 -20.08
N GLU A 66 1.27 -11.04 -19.97
CA GLU A 66 1.76 -11.74 -18.77
C GLU A 66 1.84 -10.82 -17.55
N TRP A 67 2.05 -9.51 -17.75
CA TRP A 67 2.01 -8.53 -16.69
C TRP A 67 0.60 -8.28 -16.17
N PHE A 68 -0.39 -8.23 -17.05
CA PHE A 68 -1.81 -8.19 -16.65
C PHE A 68 -2.20 -9.43 -15.86
N LYS A 69 -1.82 -10.64 -16.31
CA LYS A 69 -2.08 -11.88 -15.55
C LYS A 69 -1.44 -11.83 -14.17
N ARG A 70 -0.18 -11.38 -14.09
CA ARG A 70 0.54 -11.27 -12.83
C ARG A 70 -0.08 -10.23 -11.89
N MET A 71 -0.50 -9.08 -12.42
CA MET A 71 -1.19 -8.04 -11.66
C MET A 71 -2.54 -8.53 -11.14
N ALA A 72 -3.35 -9.18 -11.98
CA ALA A 72 -4.63 -9.76 -11.57
C ALA A 72 -4.43 -10.80 -10.46
N GLY A 73 -3.45 -11.70 -10.60
CA GLY A 73 -3.10 -12.69 -9.58
C GLY A 73 -2.47 -12.13 -8.30
N ASN A 74 -2.10 -10.83 -8.28
CA ASN A 74 -1.60 -10.13 -7.10
C ASN A 74 -2.51 -8.97 -6.66
N SER A 75 -3.67 -8.79 -7.29
CA SER A 75 -4.70 -7.89 -6.79
C SER A 75 -5.32 -8.53 -5.56
N ILE A 76 -5.71 -7.71 -4.59
CA ILE A 76 -6.20 -8.17 -3.28
C ILE A 76 -7.62 -7.69 -3.09
N HIS A 77 -8.40 -8.43 -2.30
CA HIS A 77 -9.75 -8.00 -1.94
C HIS A 77 -9.72 -7.06 -0.73
N VAL A 78 -10.63 -6.09 -0.69
CA VAL A 78 -10.81 -5.17 0.44
C VAL A 78 -11.07 -5.87 1.78
N ASP A 79 -11.73 -7.03 1.74
CA ASP A 79 -12.00 -7.90 2.89
C ASP A 79 -10.99 -9.05 3.04
N GLY A 80 -9.96 -9.08 2.18
CA GLY A 80 -8.90 -10.07 2.18
C GLY A 80 -7.88 -9.96 3.34
N PRO A 81 -6.98 -10.96 3.45
CA PRO A 81 -6.05 -11.06 4.56
C PRO A 81 -5.02 -9.92 4.62
N GLU A 82 -4.57 -9.39 3.48
CA GLU A 82 -3.63 -8.28 3.41
C GLU A 82 -4.22 -7.00 4.04
N ILE A 83 -5.45 -6.64 3.64
CA ILE A 83 -6.14 -5.47 4.23
C ILE A 83 -6.50 -5.73 5.70
N ALA A 84 -6.86 -6.96 6.06
CA ALA A 84 -7.09 -7.33 7.46
C ALA A 84 -5.84 -7.08 8.34
N GLN A 85 -4.65 -7.41 7.83
CA GLN A 85 -3.38 -7.15 8.52
C GLN A 85 -3.09 -5.65 8.63
N VAL A 86 -3.33 -4.87 7.56
CA VAL A 86 -3.20 -3.40 7.58
C VAL A 86 -4.13 -2.78 8.61
N ARG A 87 -5.41 -3.18 8.65
CA ARG A 87 -6.39 -2.73 9.67
C ARG A 87 -5.92 -3.06 11.09
N ALA A 88 -5.39 -4.27 11.29
CA ALA A 88 -4.88 -4.67 12.59
C ALA A 88 -3.66 -3.85 13.02
N ALA A 89 -2.73 -3.54 12.10
CA ALA A 89 -1.59 -2.68 12.39
C ALA A 89 -2.01 -1.23 12.68
N ALA A 90 -2.89 -0.66 11.87
CA ALA A 90 -3.47 0.67 12.09
C ALA A 90 -4.08 0.79 13.51
N LYS A 91 -4.84 -0.23 13.93
CA LYS A 91 -5.43 -0.29 15.28
C LYS A 91 -4.38 -0.41 16.39
N ARG A 92 -3.38 -1.28 16.23
CA ARG A 92 -2.32 -1.45 17.25
C ARG A 92 -1.47 -0.19 17.41
N CYS A 93 -1.22 0.51 16.31
CA CYS A 93 -0.37 1.70 16.26
C CYS A 93 -1.11 3.01 16.54
N SER A 94 -2.46 2.98 16.61
CA SER A 94 -3.31 4.17 16.68
C SER A 94 -3.03 5.17 15.56
N VAL A 95 -2.87 4.67 14.33
CA VAL A 95 -2.55 5.47 13.13
C VAL A 95 -3.62 5.27 12.06
N PHE A 96 -4.07 6.37 11.45
CA PHE A 96 -4.88 6.35 10.23
C PHE A 96 -4.02 5.96 9.02
N VAL A 97 -4.50 5.03 8.20
CA VAL A 97 -3.76 4.55 7.02
C VAL A 97 -4.55 4.88 5.77
N SER A 98 -3.93 5.62 4.85
CA SER A 98 -4.39 5.78 3.46
C SER A 98 -3.58 4.86 2.57
N MET A 99 -4.22 3.84 1.99
CA MET A 99 -3.56 2.77 1.24
C MET A 99 -4.10 2.71 -0.19
N GLY A 100 -3.21 2.84 -1.17
CA GLY A 100 -3.51 2.51 -2.56
C GLY A 100 -3.25 1.04 -2.83
N PHE A 101 -4.20 0.34 -3.46
CA PHE A 101 -4.03 -1.05 -3.86
C PHE A 101 -4.91 -1.38 -5.08
N SER A 102 -4.58 -2.48 -5.76
CA SER A 102 -5.37 -3.05 -6.84
C SER A 102 -6.42 -4.00 -6.28
N GLU A 103 -7.71 -3.69 -6.48
CA GLU A 103 -8.83 -4.55 -6.08
C GLU A 103 -9.00 -5.71 -7.08
N ALA A 104 -9.26 -6.90 -6.57
CA ALA A 104 -9.55 -8.11 -7.36
C ALA A 104 -11.06 -8.34 -7.56
#